data_AF-A0A7R9QB08-F1
#
_entry.id   AF-A0A7R9QB08-F1
#
_cell.length_a   1.000
_cell.length_b   1.000
_cell.length_c   1.000
_cell.angle_alpha   90.00
_cell.angle_beta   90.00
_cell.angle_gamma   90.00
#
_symmetry.space_group_name_H-M   'P 1'
#
loop_
_entity.id
_entity.type
_entity.pdbx_description
1 polymer ?
#
loop_
_entity_poly.entity_id
_entity_poly.type
_entity_poly.pdbx_seq_one_letter_code
_entity_poly.pdbx_strand_id
1 'polypeptide(L)'
;MYSQWLTLLLWVGIAIIGLQASPNSDPHFVADRSVIVHLMEWTYAEVATECEQFLGPHGFGGVQLSPVHECAVIDRRPWWERYQPVSYKIDCRSGNETSFADMTRRCNKAGVRIYVDVVLNHMTGVQSGKGTAGDPYDGVGENYSAAGFTSADFHGKDVCHTADLNIKDYDDPQQARNCQLGGLRDLNQGRENVRKAQAQFLNKLIKHGVAGFRSDASKHQWPEDLKNIISRLDPLNTEYFPANAKPFIYHEYISGTRIKAQEYTPLGRVIEFKAFDNLGHVFRKKDNQKLAYFKNWGVGWGMLPSDDALIMVDSHDLQRGQSGNLAITITYFEPRLLKMATAFMLAQPYAVTRVMSSYYWPRTIQGGHDINDWMGPPHDSAFNIAPVKRMPDLSCNASEWICEHRWRQIYNMVGFRNAAGAEPVANWWDNGNNSVAFGRGNKAFIAINNDVQPIDAKLKTGLPAGNYCDII
;
A
#
# COMPACT_ATOMS: atom_id res chain seq x y z
N MET A 1 66.57 -34.50 13.11
CA MET A 1 66.53 -33.11 12.60
C MET A 1 65.37 -33.01 11.63
N TYR A 2 64.19 -32.62 12.13
CA TYR A 2 62.97 -32.50 11.32
C TYR A 2 62.72 -31.02 11.00
N SER A 3 62.53 -30.74 9.71
CA SER A 3 62.28 -29.43 9.13
C SER A 3 60.92 -28.88 9.55
N GLN A 4 60.90 -27.66 10.14
CA GLN A 4 59.69 -26.93 10.48
C GLN A 4 59.27 -26.06 9.29
N TRP A 5 58.08 -26.32 8.75
CA TRP A 5 57.35 -25.39 7.88
C TRP A 5 56.32 -24.64 8.71
N LEU A 6 56.47 -23.32 8.84
CA LEU A 6 55.42 -22.43 9.34
C LEU A 6 54.45 -22.11 8.20
N THR A 7 53.23 -22.61 8.27
CA THR A 7 52.10 -22.13 7.48
C THR A 7 51.37 -21.03 8.26
N LEU A 8 51.48 -19.79 7.79
CA LEU A 8 50.69 -18.66 8.26
C LEU A 8 49.26 -18.79 7.70
N LEU A 9 48.27 -19.07 8.55
CA LEU A 9 46.85 -19.01 8.19
C LEU A 9 46.37 -17.55 8.27
N LEU A 10 46.29 -16.90 7.11
CA LEU A 10 45.58 -15.63 6.94
C LEU A 10 44.06 -15.89 7.02
N TRP A 11 43.47 -15.54 8.17
CA TRP A 11 42.02 -15.42 8.29
C TRP A 11 41.55 -14.17 7.53
N VAL A 12 41.12 -14.35 6.29
CA VAL A 12 40.32 -13.34 5.59
C VAL A 12 38.91 -13.41 6.18
N GLY A 13 38.63 -12.55 7.15
CA GLY A 13 37.26 -12.31 7.60
C GLY A 13 36.47 -11.68 6.46
N ILE A 14 35.63 -12.48 5.79
CA ILE A 14 34.59 -11.95 4.92
C ILE A 14 33.58 -11.28 5.84
N ALA A 15 33.65 -9.95 5.94
CA ALA A 15 32.55 -9.17 6.45
C ALA A 15 31.38 -9.37 5.48
N ILE A 16 30.43 -10.23 5.86
CA ILE A 16 29.10 -10.21 5.26
C ILE A 16 28.51 -8.87 5.67
N ILE A 17 28.68 -7.86 4.81
CA ILE A 17 27.86 -6.65 4.87
C ILE A 17 26.46 -7.13 4.54
N GLY A 18 25.71 -7.54 5.55
CA GLY A 18 24.29 -7.77 5.41
C GLY A 18 23.70 -6.49 4.85
N LEU A 19 22.97 -6.57 3.73
CA LEU A 19 22.11 -5.49 3.28
C LEU A 19 21.16 -5.19 4.45
N GLN A 20 21.49 -4.16 5.21
CA GLN A 20 20.67 -3.71 6.32
C GLN A 20 19.43 -3.08 5.68
N ALA A 21 18.25 -3.62 5.99
CA ALA A 21 16.98 -3.03 5.58
C ALA A 21 16.94 -1.55 5.96
N SER A 22 16.29 -0.73 5.14
CA SER A 22 16.15 0.71 5.40
C SER A 22 15.67 0.95 6.83
N PRO A 23 16.16 1.99 7.55
CA PRO A 23 15.63 2.35 8.86
C PRO A 23 14.14 2.72 8.83
N ASN A 24 13.58 2.96 7.64
CA ASN A 24 12.17 3.26 7.40
C ASN A 24 11.34 2.02 6.99
N SER A 25 11.87 0.80 7.12
CA SER A 25 11.17 -0.45 6.72
C SER A 25 10.35 -1.12 7.81
N ASP A 26 10.42 -0.66 9.07
CA ASP A 26 9.66 -1.23 10.19
C ASP A 26 8.23 -0.63 10.24
N PRO A 27 7.17 -1.46 10.13
CA PRO A 27 5.78 -0.99 10.25
C PRO A 27 5.36 -0.60 11.68
N HIS A 28 6.15 -0.91 12.72
CA HIS A 28 5.82 -0.62 14.13
C HIS A 28 4.53 -1.28 14.63
N PHE A 29 4.19 -2.46 14.10
CA PHE A 29 3.04 -3.22 14.57
C PHE A 29 3.14 -3.53 16.08
N VAL A 30 2.00 -3.52 16.77
CA VAL A 30 1.95 -3.93 18.17
C VAL A 30 1.88 -5.45 18.26
N ALA A 31 2.73 -6.04 19.09
CA ALA A 31 2.74 -7.48 19.37
C ALA A 31 2.86 -8.36 18.11
N ASP A 32 2.02 -9.37 17.97
CA ASP A 32 2.02 -10.38 16.91
C ASP A 32 1.19 -10.00 15.67
N ARG A 33 0.82 -8.72 15.53
CA ARG A 33 0.03 -8.22 14.41
C ARG A 33 0.90 -8.02 13.17
N SER A 34 0.35 -8.31 11.98
CA SER A 34 1.18 -8.38 10.76
C SER A 34 0.52 -7.90 9.46
N VAL A 35 -0.68 -7.34 9.52
CA VAL A 35 -1.48 -6.98 8.33
C VAL A 35 -1.95 -5.53 8.38
N ILE A 36 -1.81 -4.81 7.26
CA ILE A 36 -2.38 -3.48 7.04
C ILE A 36 -3.71 -3.63 6.29
N VAL A 37 -4.71 -2.83 6.64
CA VAL A 37 -5.91 -2.64 5.82
C VAL A 37 -5.90 -1.26 5.18
N HIS A 38 -6.27 -1.13 3.90
CA HIS A 38 -6.53 0.17 3.28
C HIS A 38 -8.03 0.48 3.36
N LEU A 39 -8.44 1.36 4.29
CA LEU A 39 -9.82 1.83 4.41
C LEU A 39 -10.05 3.01 3.44
N MET A 40 -10.19 2.68 2.15
CA MET A 40 -10.27 3.68 1.08
C MET A 40 -11.49 4.58 1.23
N GLU A 41 -11.26 5.89 1.28
CA GLU A 41 -12.25 6.95 1.41
C GLU A 41 -13.03 7.01 2.73
N TRP A 42 -12.68 6.22 3.74
CA TRP A 42 -13.40 6.27 5.01
C TRP A 42 -13.21 7.61 5.72
N THR A 43 -14.23 8.09 6.43
CA THR A 43 -14.10 9.26 7.30
C THR A 43 -13.27 8.93 8.54
N TYR A 44 -12.61 9.93 9.13
CA TYR A 44 -11.77 9.70 10.31
C TYR A 44 -12.57 9.13 11.50
N ALA A 45 -13.82 9.57 11.67
CA ALA A 45 -14.70 9.05 12.72
C ALA A 45 -15.03 7.55 12.54
N GLU A 46 -15.25 7.13 11.29
CA GLU A 46 -15.51 5.72 10.97
C GLU A 46 -14.26 4.87 11.18
N VAL A 47 -13.09 5.35 10.76
CA VAL A 47 -11.81 4.66 11.00
C VAL A 47 -11.54 4.52 12.51
N ALA A 48 -11.75 5.57 13.30
CA ALA A 48 -11.53 5.53 14.75
C ALA A 48 -12.38 4.44 15.43
N THR A 49 -13.66 4.38 15.06
CA THR A 49 -14.60 3.37 15.54
C THR A 49 -14.19 1.97 15.08
N GLU A 50 -13.74 1.86 13.83
CA GLU A 50 -13.28 0.59 13.24
C GLU A 50 -12.02 0.04 13.92
N CYS A 51 -11.09 0.93 14.29
CA CYS A 51 -9.89 0.57 15.06
C CYS A 51 -10.24 -0.09 16.40
N GLU A 52 -11.19 0.50 17.13
CA GLU A 52 -11.58 0.04 18.47
C GLU A 52 -12.45 -1.22 18.42
N GLN A 53 -13.42 -1.26 17.50
CA GLN A 53 -14.46 -2.29 17.50
C GLN A 53 -14.10 -3.52 16.66
N PHE A 54 -13.19 -3.38 15.69
CA PHE A 54 -12.91 -4.46 14.75
C PHE A 54 -11.43 -4.71 14.51
N LEU A 55 -10.68 -3.73 14.01
CA LEU A 55 -9.28 -3.94 13.60
C LEU A 55 -8.39 -4.36 14.76
N GLY A 56 -8.50 -3.67 15.90
CA GLY A 56 -7.79 -4.01 17.13
C GLY A 56 -8.12 -5.42 17.62
N PRO A 57 -9.41 -5.73 17.90
CA PRO A 57 -9.85 -7.05 18.33
C PRO A 57 -9.52 -8.21 17.38
N HIS A 58 -9.45 -7.96 16.06
CA HIS A 58 -9.13 -8.99 15.05
C HIS A 58 -7.66 -8.98 14.60
N GLY A 59 -6.79 -8.27 15.33
CA GLY A 59 -5.34 -8.38 15.16
C GLY A 59 -4.76 -7.70 13.91
N PHE A 60 -5.46 -6.72 13.33
CA PHE A 60 -4.87 -5.89 12.28
C PHE A 60 -3.80 -4.97 12.87
N GLY A 61 -2.63 -4.93 12.22
CA GLY A 61 -1.48 -4.16 12.67
C GLY A 61 -1.60 -2.68 12.37
N GLY A 62 -2.29 -2.31 11.29
CA GLY A 62 -2.54 -0.90 10.99
C GLY A 62 -3.54 -0.66 9.87
N VAL A 63 -3.80 0.62 9.63
CA VAL A 63 -4.72 1.15 8.64
C VAL A 63 -3.99 2.15 7.75
N GLN A 64 -4.06 1.96 6.44
CA GLN A 64 -3.76 3.00 5.47
C GLN A 64 -5.00 3.86 5.26
N LEU A 65 -4.82 5.18 5.29
CA LEU A 65 -5.83 6.19 4.96
C LEU A 65 -5.63 6.72 3.55
N SER A 66 -6.70 7.19 2.93
CA SER A 66 -6.62 8.06 1.75
C SER A 66 -5.94 9.42 2.07
N PRO A 67 -5.51 10.21 1.07
CA PRO A 67 -4.79 11.45 1.30
C PRO A 67 -5.52 12.45 2.19
N VAL A 68 -4.82 12.99 3.19
CA VAL A 68 -5.41 13.77 4.29
C VAL A 68 -5.28 15.29 4.13
N HIS A 69 -4.38 15.73 3.24
CA HIS A 69 -4.20 17.13 2.90
C HIS A 69 -5.41 17.71 2.16
N GLU A 70 -5.52 19.03 2.10
CA GLU A 70 -6.53 19.71 1.29
C GLU A 70 -6.41 19.33 -0.18
N CYS A 71 -7.56 18.94 -0.74
CA CYS A 71 -7.67 18.41 -2.09
C CYS A 71 -8.58 19.31 -2.93
N ALA A 72 -8.41 19.30 -4.25
CA ALA A 72 -9.31 20.02 -5.15
C ALA A 72 -10.74 19.49 -5.03
N VAL A 73 -11.72 20.40 -5.11
CA VAL A 73 -13.14 20.03 -5.23
C VAL A 73 -13.49 19.93 -6.72
N ILE A 74 -13.79 18.73 -7.19
CA ILE A 74 -14.08 18.44 -8.61
C ILE A 74 -15.55 18.04 -8.76
N ASP A 75 -16.20 18.43 -9.87
CA ASP A 75 -17.61 18.12 -10.08
C ASP A 75 -17.90 16.62 -9.91
N ARG A 76 -19.03 16.29 -9.27
CA ARG A 76 -19.44 14.92 -8.89
C ARG A 76 -18.48 14.16 -7.96
N ARG A 77 -17.47 14.84 -7.42
CA ARG A 77 -16.59 14.38 -6.34
C ARG A 77 -15.97 13.00 -6.62
N PRO A 78 -15.19 12.84 -7.70
CA PRO A 78 -14.48 11.60 -8.00
C PRO A 78 -13.46 11.28 -6.90
N TRP A 79 -13.14 10.01 -6.69
CA TRP A 79 -12.17 9.61 -5.66
C TRP A 79 -10.77 10.18 -5.92
N TRP A 80 -10.40 10.28 -7.20
CA TRP A 80 -9.08 10.77 -7.62
C TRP A 80 -8.90 12.27 -7.40
N GLU A 81 -9.95 13.03 -7.01
CA GLU A 81 -9.78 14.43 -6.60
C GLU A 81 -8.86 14.55 -5.37
N ARG A 82 -8.81 13.52 -4.52
CA ARG A 82 -7.91 13.45 -3.37
C ARG A 82 -6.45 13.37 -3.75
N TYR A 83 -6.14 13.01 -4.99
CA TYR A 83 -4.78 12.97 -5.52
C TYR A 83 -4.40 14.27 -6.24
N GLN A 84 -5.14 15.35 -5.98
CA GLN A 84 -4.86 16.69 -6.50
C GLN A 84 -4.74 17.69 -5.34
N PRO A 85 -3.56 17.76 -4.70
CA PRO A 85 -3.33 18.61 -3.54
C PRO A 85 -3.52 20.09 -3.87
N VAL A 86 -4.13 20.83 -2.94
CA VAL A 86 -4.26 22.29 -3.00
C VAL A 86 -3.36 22.96 -1.96
N SER A 87 -3.36 22.43 -0.74
CA SER A 87 -2.47 22.84 0.34
C SER A 87 -2.16 21.66 1.25
N TYR A 88 -1.22 21.84 2.18
CA TYR A 88 -0.90 20.85 3.20
C TYR A 88 -1.69 21.00 4.51
N LYS A 89 -2.84 21.70 4.48
CA LYS A 89 -3.82 21.68 5.59
C LYS A 89 -4.46 20.29 5.68
N ILE A 90 -4.69 19.77 6.88
CA ILE A 90 -5.37 18.48 7.07
C ILE A 90 -6.87 18.74 7.03
N ASP A 91 -7.43 18.78 5.84
CA ASP A 91 -8.86 19.05 5.62
C ASP A 91 -9.28 18.61 4.21
N CYS A 92 -9.78 17.39 4.09
CA CYS A 92 -10.33 16.84 2.85
C CYS A 92 -11.57 16.01 3.20
N ARG A 93 -12.12 15.25 2.24
CA ARG A 93 -13.45 14.63 2.38
C ARG A 93 -13.65 13.75 3.62
N SER A 94 -12.58 13.17 4.17
CA SER A 94 -12.65 12.33 5.38
C SER A 94 -12.87 13.11 6.68
N GLY A 95 -12.63 14.42 6.69
CA GLY A 95 -12.71 15.28 7.87
C GLY A 95 -11.56 16.28 7.97
N ASN A 96 -11.57 17.05 9.06
CA ASN A 96 -10.58 18.07 9.37
C ASN A 96 -9.50 17.58 10.35
N GLU A 97 -8.57 18.45 10.68
CA GLU A 97 -7.44 18.14 11.58
C GLU A 97 -7.88 17.67 12.96
N THR A 98 -8.99 18.19 13.49
CA THR A 98 -9.52 17.79 14.80
C THR A 98 -10.00 16.35 14.80
N SER A 99 -10.80 15.95 13.81
CA SER A 99 -11.27 14.56 13.70
C SER A 99 -10.15 13.61 13.27
N PHE A 100 -9.15 14.09 12.52
CA PHE A 100 -7.93 13.35 12.26
C PHE A 100 -7.16 13.02 13.54
N ALA A 101 -6.92 14.01 14.39
CA ALA A 101 -6.22 13.84 15.67
C ALA A 101 -6.99 12.94 16.67
N ASP A 102 -8.33 12.98 16.64
CA ASP A 102 -9.17 12.05 17.40
C ASP A 102 -8.95 10.60 16.96
N MET A 103 -8.99 10.38 15.65
CA MET A 103 -8.82 9.06 15.04
C MET A 103 -7.43 8.50 15.30
N THR A 104 -6.36 9.27 15.11
CA THR A 104 -4.99 8.78 15.34
C THR A 104 -4.78 8.36 16.80
N ARG A 105 -5.26 9.15 17.77
CA ARG A 105 -5.20 8.82 19.20
C ARG A 105 -5.94 7.52 19.52
N ARG A 106 -7.19 7.39 19.04
CA ARG A 106 -8.03 6.22 19.31
C ARG A 106 -7.48 4.95 18.66
N CYS A 107 -7.03 5.03 17.41
CA CYS A 107 -6.41 3.91 16.71
C CYS A 107 -5.11 3.45 17.38
N ASN A 108 -4.20 4.37 17.74
CA ASN A 108 -2.98 4.00 18.46
C ASN A 108 -3.29 3.35 19.82
N LYS A 109 -4.29 3.84 20.56
CA LYS A 109 -4.75 3.22 21.81
C LYS A 109 -5.30 1.80 21.60
N ALA A 110 -5.93 1.53 20.46
CA ALA A 110 -6.39 0.19 20.06
C ALA A 110 -5.27 -0.72 19.51
N GLY A 111 -4.02 -0.23 19.49
CA GLY A 111 -2.84 -0.91 18.94
C GLY A 111 -2.82 -0.99 17.42
N VAL A 112 -3.64 -0.18 16.73
CA VAL A 112 -3.74 -0.13 15.27
C VAL A 112 -2.96 1.09 14.79
N ARG A 113 -1.89 0.87 14.02
CA ARG A 113 -1.04 1.95 13.50
C ARG A 113 -1.69 2.67 12.32
N ILE A 114 -1.41 3.95 12.16
CA ILE A 114 -1.96 4.78 11.09
C ILE A 114 -0.86 5.02 10.06
N TYR A 115 -1.15 4.73 8.80
CA TYR A 115 -0.32 5.09 7.66
C TYR A 115 -1.09 6.04 6.75
N VAL A 116 -0.47 7.15 6.38
CA VAL A 116 -1.13 8.16 5.54
C VAL A 116 -0.65 8.03 4.11
N ASP A 117 -1.57 8.01 3.15
CA ASP A 117 -1.25 8.21 1.74
C ASP A 117 -0.83 9.68 1.51
N VAL A 118 0.41 9.90 1.08
CA VAL A 118 0.98 11.25 0.91
C VAL A 118 1.31 11.50 -0.56
N VAL A 119 0.75 12.58 -1.09
CA VAL A 119 0.97 13.03 -2.46
C VAL A 119 2.00 14.14 -2.44
N LEU A 120 3.23 13.79 -2.80
CA LEU A 120 4.40 14.69 -2.77
C LEU A 120 4.93 15.01 -4.18
N ASN A 121 4.50 14.25 -5.19
CA ASN A 121 4.99 14.41 -6.56
C ASN A 121 4.48 15.68 -7.23
N HIS A 122 3.19 15.97 -7.05
CA HIS A 122 2.49 16.97 -7.84
C HIS A 122 1.46 17.75 -6.99
N MET A 123 0.88 18.79 -7.59
CA MET A 123 -0.32 19.48 -7.11
C MET A 123 -1.52 19.14 -8.03
N THR A 124 -2.44 20.05 -8.31
CA THR A 124 -3.61 19.78 -9.17
C THR A 124 -3.24 19.64 -10.65
N GLY A 125 -4.22 19.29 -11.49
CA GLY A 125 -4.11 19.43 -12.96
C GLY A 125 -4.25 20.88 -13.45
N VAL A 126 -4.55 21.02 -14.75
CA VAL A 126 -4.75 22.29 -15.47
C VAL A 126 -6.13 22.89 -15.20
N GLN A 127 -6.44 23.17 -13.93
CA GLN A 127 -7.67 23.83 -13.53
C GLN A 127 -7.43 24.79 -12.36
N SER A 128 -8.43 25.63 -12.09
CA SER A 128 -8.41 26.60 -10.99
C SER A 128 -9.71 26.46 -10.20
N GLY A 129 -9.68 26.73 -8.91
CA GLY A 129 -10.85 26.54 -8.06
C GLY A 129 -10.57 26.79 -6.60
N LYS A 130 -11.33 26.10 -5.74
CA LYS A 130 -11.09 26.06 -4.30
C LYS A 130 -10.86 24.62 -3.85
N GLY A 131 -9.96 24.45 -2.90
CA GLY A 131 -9.79 23.20 -2.18
C GLY A 131 -10.88 22.98 -1.14
N THR A 132 -10.87 21.80 -0.54
CA THR A 132 -11.81 21.39 0.51
C THR A 132 -11.73 22.23 1.79
N ALA A 133 -10.61 22.88 2.08
CA ALA A 133 -10.43 23.81 3.19
C ALA A 133 -10.80 25.26 2.81
N GLY A 134 -11.24 25.47 1.56
CA GLY A 134 -11.66 26.77 1.03
C GLY A 134 -10.54 27.59 0.40
N ASP A 135 -9.30 27.09 0.36
CA ASP A 135 -8.19 27.84 -0.21
C ASP A 135 -8.30 27.89 -1.74
N PRO A 136 -8.13 29.09 -2.36
CA PRO A 136 -8.09 29.20 -3.80
C PRO A 136 -6.79 28.62 -4.36
N TYR A 137 -6.88 28.01 -5.53
CA TYR A 137 -5.71 27.57 -6.30
C TYR A 137 -5.88 27.89 -7.78
N ASP A 138 -4.74 28.05 -8.46
CA ASP A 138 -4.68 28.16 -9.91
C ASP A 138 -3.61 27.22 -10.47
N GLY A 139 -4.04 26.04 -10.94
CA GLY A 139 -3.18 25.09 -11.60
C GLY A 139 -2.78 25.50 -13.01
N VAL A 140 -3.42 26.51 -13.64
CA VAL A 140 -2.95 27.01 -14.95
C VAL A 140 -1.68 27.85 -14.76
N GLY A 141 -1.69 28.77 -13.78
CA GLY A 141 -0.55 29.61 -13.43
C GLY A 141 0.39 29.03 -12.36
N GLU A 142 0.16 27.78 -11.93
CA GLU A 142 0.95 27.09 -10.89
C GLU A 142 1.05 27.89 -9.57
N ASN A 143 -0.08 28.46 -9.14
CA ASN A 143 -0.18 29.27 -7.93
C ASN A 143 -1.00 28.55 -6.86
N TYR A 144 -0.31 28.16 -5.80
CA TYR A 144 -0.86 27.50 -4.61
C TYR A 144 -0.40 28.27 -3.37
N SER A 145 -0.86 29.51 -3.25
CA SER A 145 -0.47 30.42 -2.17
C SER A 145 -0.63 29.84 -0.76
N ALA A 146 -1.66 29.01 -0.52
CA ALA A 146 -1.87 28.33 0.77
C ALA A 146 -0.83 27.24 1.09
N ALA A 147 -0.24 26.62 0.06
CA ALA A 147 0.94 25.75 0.21
C ALA A 147 2.26 26.54 0.24
N GLY A 148 2.23 27.83 -0.14
CA GLY A 148 3.43 28.64 -0.33
C GLY A 148 4.17 28.33 -1.63
N PHE A 149 3.48 27.83 -2.65
CA PHE A 149 4.07 27.51 -3.95
C PHE A 149 3.65 28.49 -5.05
N THR A 150 4.62 28.80 -5.90
CA THR A 150 4.50 29.59 -7.13
C THR A 150 5.04 28.77 -8.30
N SER A 151 4.91 29.24 -9.53
CA SER A 151 5.46 28.58 -10.72
C SER A 151 6.97 28.26 -10.64
N ALA A 152 7.74 28.98 -9.82
CA ALA A 152 9.16 28.69 -9.60
C ALA A 152 9.43 27.37 -8.83
N ASP A 153 8.41 26.84 -8.16
CA ASP A 153 8.43 25.61 -7.37
C ASP A 153 8.05 24.36 -8.19
N PHE A 154 7.74 24.51 -9.48
CA PHE A 154 7.35 23.43 -10.39
C PHE A 154 8.40 23.18 -11.47
N HIS A 155 8.41 21.98 -12.02
CA HIS A 155 9.21 21.65 -13.19
C HIS A 155 8.58 22.24 -14.46
N GLY A 156 9.40 22.91 -15.27
CA GLY A 156 8.97 23.55 -16.51
C GLY A 156 9.70 23.05 -17.76
N LYS A 157 9.66 23.85 -18.82
CA LYS A 157 10.30 23.56 -20.11
C LYS A 157 11.83 23.46 -20.05
N ASP A 158 12.43 23.97 -18.98
CA ASP A 158 13.86 23.91 -18.72
C ASP A 158 14.35 22.48 -18.44
N VAL A 159 13.50 21.63 -17.85
CA VAL A 159 13.85 20.23 -17.49
C VAL A 159 12.94 19.19 -18.15
N CYS A 160 11.71 19.54 -18.51
CA CYS A 160 10.80 18.68 -19.27
C CYS A 160 10.77 19.07 -20.75
N HIS A 161 11.36 18.21 -21.59
CA HIS A 161 11.55 18.50 -23.01
C HIS A 161 10.40 18.02 -23.91
N THR A 162 9.31 17.48 -23.35
CA THR A 162 8.14 17.08 -24.14
C THR A 162 7.32 18.29 -24.59
N ALA A 163 6.65 18.18 -25.74
CA ALA A 163 5.96 19.30 -26.37
C ALA A 163 4.84 19.89 -25.48
N ASP A 164 4.15 19.05 -24.71
CA ASP A 164 3.02 19.41 -23.86
C ASP A 164 3.32 19.26 -22.35
N LEU A 165 4.60 19.16 -21.98
CA LEU A 165 5.08 18.94 -20.60
C LEU A 165 4.64 17.62 -19.94
N ASN A 166 3.93 16.76 -20.65
CA ASN A 166 3.47 15.49 -20.12
C ASN A 166 4.49 14.38 -20.35
N ILE A 167 4.48 13.38 -19.48
CA ILE A 167 5.25 12.14 -19.68
C ILE A 167 4.75 11.45 -20.96
N LYS A 168 5.66 11.15 -21.88
CA LYS A 168 5.38 10.34 -23.08
C LYS A 168 6.03 8.98 -23.02
N ASP A 169 7.26 8.94 -22.51
CA ASP A 169 7.96 7.70 -22.20
C ASP A 169 8.11 7.54 -20.68
N TYR A 170 7.33 6.62 -20.11
CA TYR A 170 7.33 6.31 -18.68
C TYR A 170 8.57 5.52 -18.22
N ASP A 171 9.43 5.11 -19.16
CA ASP A 171 10.68 4.43 -18.88
C ASP A 171 11.90 5.33 -19.12
N ASP A 172 11.72 6.56 -19.63
CA ASP A 172 12.76 7.58 -19.63
C ASP A 172 12.83 8.26 -18.25
N PRO A 173 13.90 8.10 -17.45
CA PRO A 173 13.99 8.66 -16.10
C PRO A 173 13.84 10.19 -16.06
N GLN A 174 14.27 10.90 -17.11
CA GLN A 174 14.15 12.36 -17.16
C GLN A 174 12.70 12.79 -17.36
N GLN A 175 11.98 12.17 -18.30
CA GLN A 175 10.56 12.45 -18.46
C GLN A 175 9.76 12.00 -17.25
N ALA A 176 9.98 10.76 -16.79
CA ALA A 176 9.21 10.19 -15.70
C ALA A 176 9.26 11.02 -14.41
N ARG A 177 10.37 11.74 -14.16
CA ARG A 177 10.62 12.47 -12.90
C ARG A 177 10.57 14.00 -12.99
N ASN A 178 10.51 14.56 -14.20
CA ASN A 178 10.49 16.02 -14.39
C ASN A 178 9.30 16.49 -15.24
N CYS A 179 8.53 15.58 -15.85
CA CYS A 179 7.35 15.90 -16.65
C CYS A 179 6.06 15.53 -15.89
N GLN A 180 4.96 16.15 -16.32
CA GLN A 180 3.65 16.04 -15.69
C GLN A 180 3.04 14.66 -15.91
N LEU A 181 2.71 13.97 -14.81
CA LEU A 181 1.93 12.74 -14.82
C LEU A 181 0.46 13.09 -15.10
N GLY A 182 -0.04 12.78 -16.29
CA GLY A 182 -1.45 13.03 -16.65
C GLY A 182 -1.87 14.51 -16.54
N GLY A 183 -0.94 15.44 -16.72
CA GLY A 183 -1.17 16.89 -16.64
C GLY A 183 -1.15 17.47 -15.22
N LEU A 184 -0.83 16.67 -14.21
CA LEU A 184 -0.67 17.10 -12.82
C LEU A 184 0.59 17.96 -12.68
N ARG A 185 0.49 19.09 -11.97
CA ARG A 185 1.60 20.06 -11.83
C ARG A 185 2.72 19.48 -11.01
N ASP A 186 3.81 19.15 -11.70
CA ASP A 186 4.94 18.41 -11.15
C ASP A 186 5.83 19.33 -10.30
N LEU A 187 5.91 19.05 -9.00
CA LEU A 187 6.69 19.86 -8.06
C LEU A 187 8.18 19.61 -8.27
N ASN A 188 8.97 20.67 -8.21
CA ASN A 188 10.43 20.58 -8.23
C ASN A 188 10.95 20.35 -6.80
N GLN A 189 11.07 19.08 -6.39
CA GLN A 189 11.65 18.75 -5.09
C GLN A 189 13.16 19.05 -5.01
N GLY A 190 13.81 19.47 -6.08
CA GLY A 190 15.14 20.09 -6.03
C GLY A 190 15.15 21.46 -5.35
N ARG A 191 13.99 22.12 -5.20
CA ARG A 191 13.86 23.40 -4.49
C ARG A 191 13.77 23.21 -2.98
N GLU A 192 14.44 24.09 -2.22
CA GLU A 192 14.43 24.06 -0.75
C GLU A 192 13.02 24.33 -0.19
N ASN A 193 12.28 25.26 -0.80
CA ASN A 193 10.92 25.60 -0.39
C ASN A 193 9.98 24.38 -0.44
N VAL A 194 10.01 23.64 -1.54
CA VAL A 194 9.22 22.41 -1.73
C VAL A 194 9.56 21.36 -0.69
N ARG A 195 10.85 21.01 -0.52
CA ARG A 195 11.28 20.00 0.46
C ARG A 195 10.94 20.38 1.89
N LYS A 196 11.06 21.66 2.24
CA LYS A 196 10.72 22.18 3.57
C LYS A 196 9.21 22.09 3.82
N ALA A 197 8.38 22.52 2.89
CA ALA A 197 6.93 22.45 3.02
C ALA A 197 6.44 20.99 3.18
N GLN A 198 6.99 20.08 2.36
CA GLN A 198 6.67 18.65 2.43
C GLN A 198 7.13 18.02 3.76
N ALA A 199 8.36 18.27 4.20
CA ALA A 199 8.84 17.77 5.48
C ALA A 199 8.02 18.32 6.66
N GLN A 200 7.62 19.60 6.61
CA GLN A 200 6.76 20.20 7.64
C GLN A 200 5.39 19.52 7.71
N PHE A 201 4.79 19.22 6.55
CA PHE A 201 3.53 18.49 6.49
C PHE A 201 3.67 17.08 7.09
N LEU A 202 4.70 16.33 6.68
CA LEU A 202 4.95 14.98 7.20
C LEU A 202 5.25 14.98 8.71
N ASN A 203 6.03 15.94 9.22
CA ASN A 203 6.30 16.08 10.65
C ASN A 203 5.04 16.46 11.44
N LYS A 204 4.12 17.24 10.85
CA LYS A 204 2.81 17.52 11.45
C LYS A 204 1.98 16.24 11.60
N LEU A 205 2.01 15.35 10.61
CA LEU A 205 1.34 14.04 10.68
C LEU A 205 1.99 13.12 11.74
N ILE A 206 3.34 13.08 11.80
CA ILE A 206 4.09 12.33 12.83
C ILE A 206 3.71 12.81 14.23
N LYS A 207 3.63 14.13 14.43
CA LYS A 207 3.23 14.73 15.71
C LYS A 207 1.83 14.27 16.15
N HIS A 208 0.89 14.12 15.21
CA HIS A 208 -0.45 13.57 15.47
C HIS A 208 -0.47 12.06 15.74
N GLY A 209 0.67 11.35 15.67
CA GLY A 209 0.79 9.93 15.99
C GLY A 209 0.70 9.00 14.78
N VAL A 210 0.88 9.51 13.56
CA VAL A 210 1.03 8.66 12.36
C VAL A 210 2.32 7.84 12.46
N ALA A 211 2.24 6.55 12.12
CA ALA A 211 3.36 5.61 12.17
C ALA A 211 4.21 5.61 10.88
N GLY A 212 3.64 6.09 9.77
CA GLY A 212 4.31 6.05 8.48
C GLY A 212 3.47 6.51 7.30
N PHE A 213 4.00 6.32 6.10
CA PHE A 213 3.51 6.91 4.86
C PHE A 213 3.54 5.93 3.68
N ARG A 214 2.44 5.90 2.91
CA ARG A 214 2.45 5.44 1.52
C ARG A 214 2.85 6.63 0.66
N SER A 215 4.01 6.58 0.04
CA SER A 215 4.46 7.68 -0.84
C SER A 215 3.91 7.46 -2.25
N ASP A 216 2.86 8.22 -2.59
CA ASP A 216 2.23 8.23 -3.91
C ASP A 216 3.24 8.54 -5.01
N ALA A 217 3.06 7.91 -6.19
CA ALA A 217 3.79 8.26 -7.41
C ALA A 217 5.33 8.32 -7.24
N SER A 218 5.92 7.53 -6.34
CA SER A 218 7.36 7.64 -6.01
C SER A 218 8.26 7.41 -7.23
N LYS A 219 7.83 6.60 -8.20
CA LYS A 219 8.53 6.43 -9.50
C LYS A 219 8.81 7.77 -10.18
N HIS A 220 7.91 8.72 -10.01
CA HIS A 220 7.93 10.05 -10.62
C HIS A 220 8.73 11.07 -9.81
N GLN A 221 9.39 10.64 -8.74
CA GLN A 221 10.23 11.48 -7.91
C GLN A 221 11.66 10.97 -7.91
N TRP A 222 12.64 11.87 -7.87
CA TRP A 222 14.04 11.47 -7.73
C TRP A 222 14.29 10.87 -6.33
N PRO A 223 14.95 9.70 -6.24
CA PRO A 223 15.29 9.08 -4.96
C PRO A 223 16.09 10.01 -4.04
N GLU A 224 17.01 10.82 -4.58
CA GLU A 224 17.79 11.74 -3.75
C GLU A 224 16.95 12.89 -3.17
N ASP A 225 15.92 13.34 -3.87
CA ASP A 225 15.01 14.37 -3.34
C ASP A 225 14.10 13.78 -2.25
N LEU A 226 13.57 12.57 -2.47
CA LEU A 226 12.85 11.82 -1.44
C LEU A 226 13.72 11.58 -0.21
N LYS A 227 14.96 11.13 -0.39
CA LYS A 227 15.93 10.93 0.69
C LYS A 227 16.15 12.22 1.47
N ASN A 228 16.25 13.36 0.79
CA ASN A 228 16.39 14.66 1.45
C ASN A 228 15.18 14.97 2.33
N ILE A 229 13.96 14.80 1.82
CA ILE A 229 12.72 15.00 2.58
C ILE A 229 12.67 14.06 3.78
N ILE A 230 12.93 12.76 3.56
CA ILE A 230 12.90 11.71 4.60
C ILE A 230 13.93 12.00 5.70
N SER A 231 15.11 12.51 5.35
CA SER A 231 16.16 12.85 6.32
C SER A 231 15.78 13.99 7.27
N ARG A 232 14.77 14.81 6.91
CA ARG A 232 14.23 15.92 7.71
C ARG A 232 13.09 15.48 8.63
N LEU A 233 12.70 14.21 8.58
CA LEU A 233 11.59 13.72 9.37
C LEU A 233 11.98 13.51 10.83
N ASP A 234 11.10 13.99 11.70
CA ASP A 234 11.19 13.77 13.13
C ASP A 234 11.06 12.26 13.44
N PRO A 235 11.65 11.78 14.55
CA PRO A 235 11.26 10.50 15.10
C PRO A 235 9.75 10.45 15.41
N LEU A 236 9.19 9.23 15.40
CA LEU A 236 7.79 9.00 15.72
C LEU A 236 7.44 9.48 17.14
N ASN A 237 6.17 9.88 17.32
CA ASN A 237 5.68 10.41 18.59
C ASN A 237 5.85 9.40 19.75
N THR A 238 6.64 9.78 20.75
CA THR A 238 7.01 8.92 21.88
C THR A 238 5.86 8.55 22.81
N GLU A 239 4.67 9.16 22.65
CA GLU A 239 3.45 8.70 23.32
C GLU A 239 3.05 7.28 22.89
N TYR A 240 3.33 6.91 21.63
CA TYR A 240 2.85 5.64 21.04
C TYR A 240 3.96 4.73 20.52
N PHE A 241 5.18 5.25 20.36
CA PHE A 241 6.31 4.58 19.73
C PHE A 241 7.59 4.70 20.58
N PRO A 242 8.55 3.76 20.43
CA PRO A 242 9.86 3.89 21.07
C PRO A 242 10.59 5.17 20.69
N ALA A 243 11.46 5.66 21.58
CA ALA A 243 12.32 6.80 21.28
C ALA A 243 13.19 6.53 20.03
N ASN A 244 13.36 7.55 19.19
CA ASN A 244 14.11 7.49 17.93
C ASN A 244 13.53 6.57 16.84
N ALA A 245 12.32 6.01 17.02
CA ALA A 245 11.65 5.24 15.98
C ALA A 245 11.45 6.09 14.72
N LYS A 246 11.76 5.53 13.55
CA LYS A 246 11.64 6.20 12.24
C LYS A 246 10.30 5.83 11.59
N PRO A 247 9.67 6.75 10.84
CA PRO A 247 8.40 6.46 10.19
C PRO A 247 8.56 5.30 9.19
N PHE A 248 7.58 4.41 9.16
CA PHE A 248 7.46 3.38 8.13
C PHE A 248 7.20 4.05 6.77
N ILE A 249 7.98 3.77 5.74
CA ILE A 249 7.75 4.34 4.41
C ILE A 249 7.64 3.20 3.41
N TYR A 250 6.63 3.27 2.57
CA TYR A 250 6.50 2.37 1.42
C TYR A 250 6.15 3.15 0.15
N HIS A 251 6.98 2.96 -0.85
CA HIS A 251 6.95 3.70 -2.10
C HIS A 251 6.06 3.02 -3.12
N GLU A 252 5.13 3.78 -3.70
CA GLU A 252 4.47 3.34 -4.91
C GLU A 252 5.42 3.47 -6.10
N TYR A 253 5.79 2.32 -6.66
CA TYR A 253 6.63 2.23 -7.84
C TYR A 253 6.05 1.17 -8.77
N ILE A 254 5.62 1.59 -9.97
CA ILE A 254 5.17 0.66 -11.02
C ILE A 254 6.37 0.35 -11.93
N SER A 255 6.64 -0.94 -12.11
CA SER A 255 7.85 -1.45 -12.76
C SER A 255 8.21 -0.77 -14.09
N GLY A 256 9.50 -0.58 -14.33
CA GLY A 256 10.09 -0.12 -15.59
C GLY A 256 11.38 -0.89 -15.93
N THR A 257 11.90 -0.71 -17.15
CA THR A 257 13.15 -1.35 -17.57
C THR A 257 14.38 -0.51 -17.27
N ARG A 258 14.25 0.82 -17.18
CA ARG A 258 15.37 1.74 -16.89
C ARG A 258 15.31 2.34 -15.50
N ILE A 259 14.11 2.58 -14.95
CA ILE A 259 13.92 3.00 -13.55
C ILE A 259 13.71 1.74 -12.72
N LYS A 260 14.47 1.56 -11.64
CA LYS A 260 14.48 0.33 -10.83
C LYS A 260 13.91 0.54 -9.43
N ALA A 261 13.15 -0.43 -8.93
CA ALA A 261 12.63 -0.43 -7.56
C ALA A 261 13.74 -0.29 -6.51
N GLN A 262 14.91 -0.87 -6.77
CA GLN A 262 16.09 -0.84 -5.91
C GLN A 262 16.66 0.56 -5.68
N GLU A 263 16.26 1.55 -6.48
CA GLU A 263 16.58 2.96 -6.22
C GLU A 263 15.84 3.49 -4.97
N TYR A 264 14.73 2.86 -4.59
CA TYR A 264 13.84 3.29 -3.49
C TYR A 264 13.93 2.39 -2.25
N THR A 265 14.41 1.15 -2.36
CA THR A 265 14.53 0.23 -1.20
C THR A 265 15.45 0.74 -0.08
N PRO A 266 16.48 1.59 -0.33
CA PRO A 266 17.21 2.23 0.77
C PRO A 266 16.39 3.25 1.57
N LEU A 267 15.27 3.75 1.02
CA LEU A 267 14.43 4.80 1.61
C LEU A 267 13.21 4.26 2.35
N GLY A 268 12.92 2.98 2.19
CA GLY A 268 11.79 2.28 2.79
C GLY A 268 11.43 1.05 1.96
N ARG A 269 10.26 0.48 2.21
CA ARG A 269 9.75 -0.61 1.37
C ARG A 269 9.24 -0.09 0.03
N VAL A 270 9.02 -0.99 -0.91
CA VAL A 270 8.41 -0.72 -2.21
C VAL A 270 7.18 -1.60 -2.38
N ILE A 271 6.11 -1.03 -2.94
CA ILE A 271 4.93 -1.81 -3.35
C ILE A 271 5.35 -2.73 -4.51
N GLU A 272 5.35 -4.03 -4.28
CA GLU A 272 5.79 -5.04 -5.24
C GLU A 272 4.65 -5.41 -6.20
N PHE A 273 4.49 -4.63 -7.27
CA PHE A 273 3.46 -4.87 -8.28
C PHE A 273 3.63 -6.19 -9.04
N LYS A 274 4.81 -6.83 -9.03
CA LYS A 274 4.94 -8.20 -9.57
C LYS A 274 4.15 -9.20 -8.73
N ALA A 275 3.96 -8.96 -7.43
CA ALA A 275 3.12 -9.82 -6.61
C ALA A 275 1.65 -9.76 -7.09
N PHE A 276 1.14 -8.56 -7.32
CA PHE A 276 -0.18 -8.34 -7.94
C PHE A 276 -0.30 -9.08 -9.28
N ASP A 277 0.65 -8.87 -10.18
CA ASP A 277 0.64 -9.45 -11.52
C ASP A 277 0.65 -10.97 -11.50
N ASN A 278 1.56 -11.56 -10.70
CA ASN A 278 1.69 -13.02 -10.58
C ASN A 278 0.47 -13.66 -9.91
N LEU A 279 -0.09 -13.05 -8.86
CA LEU A 279 -1.33 -13.53 -8.23
C LEU A 279 -2.48 -13.53 -9.24
N GLY A 280 -2.64 -12.43 -9.99
CA GLY A 280 -3.65 -12.30 -11.03
C GLY A 280 -3.54 -13.40 -12.08
N HIS A 281 -2.36 -13.59 -12.67
CA HIS A 281 -2.14 -14.60 -13.71
C HIS A 281 -2.37 -16.04 -13.19
N VAL A 282 -1.84 -16.38 -12.02
CA VAL A 282 -1.92 -17.75 -11.47
C VAL A 282 -3.33 -18.10 -11.02
N PHE A 283 -4.00 -17.25 -10.24
CA PHE A 283 -5.36 -17.57 -9.76
C PHE A 283 -6.40 -17.57 -10.87
N ARG A 284 -6.18 -16.78 -11.93
CA ARG A 284 -7.01 -16.79 -13.16
C ARG A 284 -6.58 -17.85 -14.17
N LYS A 285 -5.47 -18.58 -13.93
CA LYS A 285 -4.93 -19.61 -14.81
C LYS A 285 -4.61 -19.08 -16.22
N LYS A 286 -4.21 -17.81 -16.30
CA LYS A 286 -3.78 -17.17 -17.55
C LYS A 286 -2.39 -17.68 -17.94
N ASP A 287 -2.13 -17.74 -19.25
CA ASP A 287 -0.82 -18.12 -19.80
C ASP A 287 -0.25 -19.44 -19.25
N ASN A 288 -1.15 -20.41 -19.02
CA ASN A 288 -0.84 -21.73 -18.44
C ASN A 288 -0.18 -21.69 -17.04
N GLN A 289 -0.35 -20.58 -16.31
CA GLN A 289 0.08 -20.43 -14.94
C GLN A 289 -0.76 -21.31 -13.99
N LYS A 290 -0.11 -21.81 -12.94
CA LYS A 290 -0.67 -22.82 -12.02
C LYS A 290 -0.26 -22.54 -10.59
N LEU A 291 -1.13 -22.83 -9.62
CA LEU A 291 -0.80 -22.65 -8.20
C LEU A 291 0.42 -23.47 -7.76
N ALA A 292 0.65 -24.65 -8.33
CA ALA A 292 1.83 -25.47 -8.06
C ALA A 292 3.16 -24.72 -8.26
N TYR A 293 3.20 -23.71 -9.15
CA TYR A 293 4.42 -22.94 -9.41
C TYR A 293 4.78 -21.99 -8.26
N PHE A 294 3.85 -21.69 -7.35
CA PHE A 294 4.12 -20.84 -6.19
C PHE A 294 4.96 -21.50 -5.08
N LYS A 295 5.50 -22.70 -5.32
CA LYS A 295 6.41 -23.39 -4.39
C LYS A 295 7.62 -22.55 -3.96
N ASN A 296 8.09 -21.66 -4.83
CA ASN A 296 9.19 -20.72 -4.58
C ASN A 296 8.74 -19.25 -4.60
N TRP A 297 7.47 -18.97 -4.24
CA TRP A 297 6.88 -17.62 -4.15
C TRP A 297 7.80 -16.61 -3.44
N GLY A 298 7.85 -15.37 -3.95
CA GLY A 298 8.73 -14.30 -3.47
C GLY A 298 9.93 -14.06 -4.39
N VAL A 299 11.14 -13.99 -3.84
CA VAL A 299 12.38 -13.70 -4.61
C VAL A 299 12.59 -14.66 -5.79
N GLY A 300 12.17 -15.92 -5.66
CA GLY A 300 12.24 -16.92 -6.74
C GLY A 300 11.41 -16.57 -7.99
N TRP A 301 10.47 -15.63 -7.85
CA TRP A 301 9.65 -15.06 -8.92
C TRP A 301 10.18 -13.71 -9.42
N GLY A 302 11.44 -13.38 -9.10
CA GLY A 302 12.07 -12.12 -9.48
C GLY A 302 11.50 -10.90 -8.75
N MET A 303 10.87 -11.13 -7.59
CA MET A 303 10.40 -10.07 -6.69
C MET A 303 11.54 -9.57 -5.79
N LEU A 304 11.34 -8.42 -5.15
CA LEU A 304 12.23 -7.84 -4.16
C LEU A 304 12.48 -8.78 -2.96
N PRO A 305 13.56 -8.55 -2.19
CA PRO A 305 13.69 -9.17 -0.87
C PRO A 305 12.46 -8.90 0.00
N SER A 306 12.10 -9.87 0.85
CA SER A 306 10.92 -9.77 1.73
C SER A 306 10.92 -8.52 2.60
N ASP A 307 12.09 -8.09 3.08
CA ASP A 307 12.24 -6.93 3.96
C ASP A 307 12.11 -5.58 3.23
N ASP A 308 12.18 -5.60 1.90
CA ASP A 308 12.05 -4.43 1.03
C ASP A 308 10.66 -4.32 0.40
N ALA A 309 9.78 -5.31 0.61
CA ALA A 309 8.52 -5.41 -0.12
C ALA A 309 7.28 -5.17 0.76
N LEU A 310 6.29 -4.52 0.15
CA LEU A 310 4.88 -4.58 0.55
C LEU A 310 4.08 -5.20 -0.60
N ILE A 311 3.18 -6.14 -0.30
CA ILE A 311 2.36 -6.85 -1.29
C ILE A 311 0.86 -6.66 -1.05
N MET A 312 0.10 -6.82 -2.12
CA MET A 312 -1.36 -6.67 -2.17
C MET A 312 -1.94 -7.53 -3.31
N VAL A 313 -3.19 -7.95 -3.17
CA VAL A 313 -3.94 -8.62 -4.26
C VAL A 313 -4.55 -7.59 -5.22
N ASP A 314 -4.93 -6.43 -4.70
CA ASP A 314 -5.44 -5.29 -5.45
C ASP A 314 -5.13 -3.96 -4.74
N SER A 315 -5.46 -2.84 -5.38
CA SER A 315 -5.37 -1.49 -4.85
C SER A 315 -6.56 -0.67 -5.31
N HIS A 316 -6.68 0.57 -4.82
CA HIS A 316 -7.72 1.49 -5.23
C HIS A 316 -7.66 1.82 -6.74
N ASP A 317 -6.47 1.91 -7.35
CA ASP A 317 -6.29 2.11 -8.80
C ASP A 317 -6.53 0.82 -9.60
N LEU A 318 -5.92 -0.28 -9.14
CA LEU A 318 -5.90 -1.54 -9.88
C LEU A 318 -7.31 -2.14 -10.00
N GLN A 319 -8.14 -2.02 -8.96
CA GLN A 319 -9.52 -2.52 -8.97
C GLN A 319 -10.44 -1.77 -9.95
N ARG A 320 -10.00 -0.61 -10.44
CA ARG A 320 -10.66 0.23 -11.43
C ARG A 320 -10.03 0.11 -12.83
N GLY A 321 -8.92 -0.61 -12.95
CA GLY A 321 -8.28 -0.86 -14.24
C GLY A 321 -7.26 0.19 -14.66
N GLN A 322 -6.82 1.06 -13.76
CA GLN A 322 -5.87 2.13 -14.10
C GLN A 322 -4.48 1.62 -14.51
N SER A 323 -4.15 0.36 -14.24
CA SER A 323 -2.96 -0.30 -14.81
C SER A 323 -3.12 -0.67 -16.29
N GLY A 324 -4.29 -0.45 -16.88
CA GLY A 324 -4.61 -0.87 -18.25
C GLY A 324 -4.90 -2.36 -18.41
N ASN A 325 -4.93 -3.15 -17.32
CA ASN A 325 -5.14 -4.60 -17.38
C ASN A 325 -6.17 -5.12 -16.38
N LEU A 326 -7.45 -4.80 -16.61
CA LEU A 326 -8.58 -5.36 -15.85
C LEU A 326 -8.67 -6.89 -15.94
N ALA A 327 -8.10 -7.50 -16.97
CA ALA A 327 -8.27 -8.94 -17.22
C ALA A 327 -7.55 -9.81 -16.18
N ILE A 328 -6.51 -9.30 -15.53
CA ILE A 328 -5.74 -10.02 -14.50
C ILE A 328 -6.10 -9.59 -13.08
N THR A 329 -6.62 -8.36 -12.87
CA THR A 329 -6.96 -7.84 -11.54
C THR A 329 -8.01 -8.71 -10.86
N ILE A 330 -7.78 -9.14 -9.63
CA ILE A 330 -8.76 -9.86 -8.80
C ILE A 330 -9.34 -8.89 -7.78
N THR A 331 -10.65 -8.69 -7.78
CA THR A 331 -11.30 -7.68 -6.93
C THR A 331 -12.50 -8.26 -6.18
N TYR A 332 -13.17 -7.44 -5.38
CA TYR A 332 -14.40 -7.87 -4.69
C TYR A 332 -15.55 -8.20 -5.64
N PHE A 333 -15.52 -7.76 -6.91
CA PHE A 333 -16.49 -8.19 -7.92
C PHE A 333 -16.39 -9.68 -8.23
N GLU A 334 -15.27 -10.33 -7.88
CA GLU A 334 -15.01 -11.76 -8.02
C GLU A 334 -14.68 -12.38 -6.64
N PRO A 335 -15.62 -12.37 -5.68
CA PRO A 335 -15.31 -12.58 -4.26
C PRO A 335 -14.71 -13.96 -3.95
N ARG A 336 -15.03 -14.99 -4.75
CA ARG A 336 -14.40 -16.32 -4.61
C ARG A 336 -12.90 -16.24 -4.86
N LEU A 337 -12.48 -15.63 -5.97
CA LEU A 337 -11.06 -15.53 -6.33
C LEU A 337 -10.32 -14.59 -5.38
N LEU A 338 -10.93 -13.47 -5.00
CA LEU A 338 -10.30 -12.53 -4.06
C LEU A 338 -10.01 -13.21 -2.72
N LYS A 339 -10.98 -13.94 -2.15
CA LYS A 339 -10.78 -14.67 -0.89
C LYS A 339 -9.65 -15.69 -0.99
N MET A 340 -9.57 -16.45 -2.08
CA MET A 340 -8.50 -17.44 -2.27
C MET A 340 -7.11 -16.79 -2.43
N ALA A 341 -7.00 -15.73 -3.24
CA ALA A 341 -5.76 -15.01 -3.46
C ALA A 341 -5.27 -14.32 -2.17
N THR A 342 -6.18 -13.68 -1.44
CA THR A 342 -5.89 -13.05 -0.15
C THR A 342 -5.49 -14.10 0.90
N ALA A 343 -6.17 -15.26 0.96
CA ALA A 343 -5.78 -16.33 1.87
C ALA A 343 -4.37 -16.85 1.55
N PHE A 344 -4.03 -17.06 0.28
CA PHE A 344 -2.66 -17.44 -0.10
C PHE A 344 -1.64 -16.37 0.31
N MET A 345 -1.90 -15.09 -0.02
CA MET A 345 -1.02 -13.97 0.34
C MET A 345 -0.77 -13.92 1.85
N LEU A 346 -1.83 -14.03 2.67
CA LEU A 346 -1.73 -13.95 4.13
C LEU A 346 -1.06 -15.19 4.73
N ALA A 347 -1.20 -16.36 4.12
CA ALA A 347 -0.55 -17.59 4.57
C ALA A 347 0.96 -17.61 4.32
N GLN A 348 1.49 -16.88 3.34
CA GLN A 348 2.92 -16.84 2.99
C GLN A 348 3.74 -15.96 3.97
N PRO A 349 4.99 -16.30 4.35
CA PRO A 349 5.82 -15.44 5.20
C PRO A 349 6.34 -14.17 4.50
N TYR A 350 6.23 -14.12 3.17
CA TYR A 350 6.83 -13.08 2.34
C TYR A 350 6.14 -11.71 2.54
N ALA A 351 6.95 -10.67 2.75
CA ALA A 351 6.63 -9.25 2.76
C ALA A 351 5.63 -8.76 3.83
N VAL A 352 5.48 -7.43 3.93
CA VAL A 352 4.33 -6.82 4.62
C VAL A 352 3.10 -6.94 3.71
N THR A 353 1.97 -7.36 4.25
CA THR A 353 0.73 -7.55 3.48
C THR A 353 -0.27 -6.45 3.73
N ARG A 354 -0.84 -5.91 2.65
CA ARG A 354 -1.97 -4.97 2.70
C ARG A 354 -3.22 -5.59 2.08
N VAL A 355 -4.32 -5.55 2.82
CA VAL A 355 -5.66 -5.94 2.36
C VAL A 355 -6.42 -4.68 1.97
N MET A 356 -7.11 -4.70 0.83
CA MET A 356 -7.99 -3.62 0.41
C MET A 356 -9.32 -3.68 1.16
N SER A 357 -9.90 -2.52 1.49
CA SER A 357 -11.30 -2.39 1.91
C SER A 357 -11.95 -1.29 1.06
N SER A 358 -12.93 -1.69 0.27
CA SER A 358 -13.50 -0.91 -0.82
C SER A 358 -14.90 -0.40 -0.50
N TYR A 359 -15.39 0.45 -1.39
CA TYR A 359 -16.80 0.80 -1.51
C TYR A 359 -17.33 0.32 -2.87
N TYR A 360 -18.65 0.16 -2.96
CA TYR A 360 -19.33 -0.24 -4.18
C TYR A 360 -19.47 0.95 -5.14
N TRP A 361 -19.20 0.72 -6.42
CA TRP A 361 -19.67 1.58 -7.51
C TRP A 361 -20.27 0.72 -8.64
N PRO A 362 -21.21 1.26 -9.43
CA PRO A 362 -21.82 0.56 -10.56
C PRO A 362 -20.84 0.42 -11.74
N ARG A 363 -19.87 -0.50 -11.63
CA ARG A 363 -18.88 -0.81 -12.66
C ARG A 363 -19.54 -1.16 -13.99
N THR A 364 -19.15 -0.47 -15.06
CA THR A 364 -19.65 -0.71 -16.42
C THR A 364 -18.49 -0.78 -17.40
N ILE A 365 -18.15 -1.99 -17.83
CA ILE A 365 -17.04 -2.21 -18.76
C ILE A 365 -17.49 -2.00 -20.20
N GLN A 366 -16.92 -1.01 -20.88
CA GLN A 366 -17.07 -0.77 -22.31
C GLN A 366 -15.71 -0.70 -22.98
N GLY A 367 -15.49 -1.50 -24.04
CA GLY A 367 -14.21 -1.50 -24.75
C GLY A 367 -12.99 -1.90 -23.90
N GLY A 368 -13.20 -2.63 -22.80
CA GLY A 368 -12.13 -3.01 -21.86
C GLY A 368 -11.82 -1.95 -20.79
N HIS A 369 -12.58 -0.86 -20.74
CA HIS A 369 -12.45 0.23 -19.77
C HIS A 369 -13.72 0.34 -18.91
N ASP A 370 -13.59 0.62 -17.62
CA ASP A 370 -14.74 0.93 -16.77
C ASP A 370 -15.12 2.41 -16.93
N ILE A 371 -16.23 2.70 -17.59
CA ILE A 371 -16.66 4.10 -17.82
C ILE A 371 -17.09 4.83 -16.54
N ASN A 372 -17.21 4.11 -15.43
CA ASN A 372 -17.58 4.62 -14.11
C ASN A 372 -16.43 4.53 -13.09
N ASP A 373 -15.20 4.32 -13.54
CA ASP A 373 -14.00 4.21 -12.69
C ASP A 373 -13.71 5.46 -11.85
N TRP A 374 -14.22 6.62 -12.26
CA TRP A 374 -14.09 7.90 -11.56
C TRP A 374 -14.91 7.99 -10.27
N MET A 375 -15.97 7.17 -10.12
CA MET A 375 -16.98 7.38 -9.08
C MET A 375 -16.39 7.38 -7.66
N GLY A 376 -16.73 8.42 -6.89
CA GLY A 376 -16.34 8.58 -5.49
C GLY A 376 -17.06 7.61 -4.55
N PRO A 377 -16.77 7.69 -3.24
CA PRO A 377 -17.40 6.85 -2.21
C PRO A 377 -18.90 7.12 -2.07
N PRO A 378 -19.66 6.20 -1.43
CA PRO A 378 -21.04 6.44 -1.03
C PRO A 378 -21.17 7.79 -0.34
N HIS A 379 -22.16 8.59 -0.74
CA HIS A 379 -22.30 9.96 -0.28
C HIS A 379 -23.76 10.42 -0.19
N ASP A 380 -24.03 11.45 0.60
CA ASP A 380 -25.33 12.11 0.66
C ASP A 380 -25.56 13.06 -0.53
N SER A 381 -26.71 13.76 -0.55
CA SER A 381 -27.03 14.72 -1.63
C SER A 381 -26.12 15.95 -1.69
N ALA A 382 -25.34 16.20 -0.63
CA ALA A 382 -24.33 17.26 -0.56
C ALA A 382 -22.91 16.72 -0.84
N PHE A 383 -22.79 15.46 -1.25
CA PHE A 383 -21.53 14.73 -1.47
C PHE A 383 -20.65 14.53 -0.24
N ASN A 384 -21.21 14.66 0.97
CA ASN A 384 -20.52 14.21 2.18
C ASN A 384 -20.46 12.68 2.18
N ILE A 385 -19.32 12.11 2.56
CA ILE A 385 -19.13 10.67 2.61
C ILE A 385 -20.13 10.06 3.60
N ALA A 386 -20.88 9.07 3.13
CA ALA A 386 -21.90 8.38 3.92
C ALA A 386 -21.24 7.54 5.04
N PRO A 387 -21.89 7.40 6.21
CA PRO A 387 -21.37 6.58 7.29
C PRO A 387 -21.27 5.10 6.89
N VAL A 388 -20.40 4.36 7.57
CA VAL A 388 -20.23 2.93 7.31
C VAL A 388 -21.27 2.13 8.08
N LYS A 389 -22.24 1.58 7.36
CA LYS A 389 -23.29 0.75 7.95
C LYS A 389 -22.78 -0.66 8.24
N ARG A 390 -22.44 -0.92 9.51
CA ARG A 390 -22.05 -2.23 10.05
C ARG A 390 -23.29 -3.08 10.33
N MET A 391 -23.24 -4.36 9.97
CA MET A 391 -24.34 -5.32 10.10
C MET A 391 -24.12 -6.24 11.32
N PRO A 392 -25.18 -6.84 11.89
CA PRO A 392 -25.06 -7.74 13.05
C PRO A 392 -24.20 -8.99 12.82
N ASP A 393 -24.04 -9.42 11.57
CA ASP A 393 -23.20 -10.55 11.15
C ASP A 393 -21.72 -10.18 10.93
N LEU A 394 -21.30 -9.02 11.44
CA LEU A 394 -19.99 -8.40 11.31
C LEU A 394 -19.65 -7.86 9.91
N SER A 395 -20.50 -8.07 8.90
CA SER A 395 -20.32 -7.49 7.57
C SER A 395 -20.64 -5.99 7.53
N CYS A 396 -20.46 -5.36 6.37
CA CYS A 396 -21.00 -4.03 6.08
C CYS A 396 -22.12 -4.14 5.04
N ASN A 397 -22.88 -3.05 4.86
CA ASN A 397 -23.80 -2.94 3.73
C ASN A 397 -23.03 -2.96 2.39
N ALA A 398 -22.90 -4.12 1.77
CA ALA A 398 -22.12 -4.33 0.55
C ALA A 398 -22.65 -3.57 -0.69
N SER A 399 -23.86 -2.98 -0.62
CA SER A 399 -24.35 -2.07 -1.66
C SER A 399 -23.70 -0.69 -1.60
N GLU A 400 -22.98 -0.38 -0.52
CA GLU A 400 -22.30 0.89 -0.28
C GLU A 400 -20.84 0.64 0.09
N TRP A 401 -20.60 -0.08 1.19
CA TRP A 401 -19.28 -0.37 1.74
C TRP A 401 -19.03 -1.87 1.71
N ILE A 402 -18.00 -2.30 0.98
CA ILE A 402 -17.72 -3.73 0.75
C ILE A 402 -17.13 -4.38 2.01
N CYS A 403 -16.22 -3.68 2.67
CA CYS A 403 -15.53 -4.13 3.89
C CYS A 403 -14.95 -5.54 3.75
N GLU A 404 -14.10 -5.78 2.76
CA GLU A 404 -13.44 -7.07 2.54
C GLU A 404 -12.67 -7.53 3.79
N HIS A 405 -12.10 -6.58 4.55
CA HIS A 405 -11.43 -6.87 5.82
C HIS A 405 -12.36 -7.50 6.89
N ARG A 406 -13.68 -7.33 6.76
CA ARG A 406 -14.71 -7.94 7.61
C ARG A 406 -15.23 -9.28 7.10
N TRP A 407 -14.82 -9.72 5.92
CA TRP A 407 -15.19 -11.05 5.44
C TRP A 407 -14.51 -12.11 6.30
N ARG A 408 -15.27 -13.10 6.77
CA ARG A 408 -14.76 -14.18 7.65
C ARG A 408 -13.46 -14.78 7.15
N GLN A 409 -13.42 -15.10 5.85
CA GLN A 409 -12.24 -15.69 5.21
C GLN A 409 -11.01 -14.80 5.30
N ILE A 410 -11.18 -13.48 5.34
CA ILE A 410 -10.09 -12.51 5.33
C ILE A 410 -9.64 -12.24 6.77
N TYR A 411 -10.52 -11.85 7.69
CA TYR A 411 -10.08 -11.58 9.07
C TYR A 411 -9.57 -12.85 9.79
N ASN A 412 -10.10 -14.03 9.49
CA ASN A 412 -9.54 -15.27 10.04
C ASN A 412 -8.16 -15.57 9.46
N MET A 413 -7.89 -15.20 8.20
CA MET A 413 -6.55 -15.33 7.62
C MET A 413 -5.57 -14.27 8.13
N VAL A 414 -6.05 -13.12 8.64
CA VAL A 414 -5.23 -12.22 9.45
C VAL A 414 -4.82 -12.90 10.76
N GLY A 415 -5.78 -13.54 11.45
CA GLY A 415 -5.50 -14.37 12.63
C GLY A 415 -4.53 -15.51 12.34
N PHE A 416 -4.69 -16.21 11.21
CA PHE A 416 -3.76 -17.24 10.74
C PHE A 416 -2.34 -16.70 10.60
N ARG A 417 -2.17 -15.54 9.94
CA ARG A 417 -0.86 -14.93 9.71
C ARG A 417 -0.19 -14.55 11.03
N ASN A 418 -0.95 -13.94 11.94
CA ASN A 418 -0.45 -13.56 13.27
C ASN A 418 -0.01 -14.81 14.06
N ALA A 419 -0.83 -15.86 14.08
CA ALA A 419 -0.52 -17.12 14.78
C ALA A 419 0.69 -17.86 14.18
N ALA A 420 0.87 -17.79 12.86
CA ALA A 420 2.02 -18.36 12.17
C ALA A 420 3.31 -17.55 12.41
N GLY A 421 3.21 -16.25 12.66
CA GLY A 421 4.34 -15.36 12.88
C GLY A 421 5.39 -15.46 11.76
N ALA A 422 6.66 -15.61 12.17
CA ALA A 422 7.81 -15.72 11.26
C ALA A 422 8.14 -17.15 10.81
N GLU A 423 7.32 -18.16 11.15
CA GLU A 423 7.59 -19.56 10.77
C GLU A 423 7.78 -19.70 9.25
N PRO A 424 8.72 -20.49 8.75
CA PRO A 424 8.89 -20.68 7.31
C PRO A 424 7.76 -21.53 6.71
N VAL A 425 7.63 -21.51 5.39
CA VAL A 425 6.81 -22.49 4.67
C VAL A 425 7.40 -23.89 4.90
N ALA A 426 6.55 -24.84 5.28
CA ALA A 426 6.90 -26.23 5.52
C ALA A 426 5.89 -27.17 4.86
N ASN A 427 6.25 -28.43 4.67
CA ASN A 427 5.34 -29.47 4.16
C ASN A 427 4.55 -29.08 2.89
N TRP A 428 5.22 -28.42 1.94
CA TRP A 428 4.60 -28.08 0.66
C TRP A 428 4.13 -29.33 -0.07
N TRP A 429 2.88 -29.30 -0.52
CA TRP A 429 2.24 -30.28 -1.37
C TRP A 429 1.55 -29.56 -2.52
N ASP A 430 1.61 -30.14 -3.71
CA ASP A 430 0.84 -29.73 -4.87
C ASP A 430 0.50 -30.95 -5.73
N ASN A 431 -0.55 -30.84 -6.56
CA ASN A 431 -0.94 -31.88 -7.51
C ASN A 431 -0.34 -31.67 -8.92
N GLY A 432 0.70 -30.83 -9.06
CA GLY A 432 1.22 -30.39 -10.36
C GLY A 432 0.29 -29.43 -11.13
N ASN A 433 -0.82 -29.00 -10.52
CA ASN A 433 -1.80 -28.11 -11.13
C ASN A 433 -2.26 -26.99 -10.19
N ASN A 434 -3.57 -26.85 -9.97
CA ASN A 434 -4.16 -25.71 -9.27
C ASN A 434 -4.60 -26.06 -7.86
N SER A 435 -3.96 -27.06 -7.26
CA SER A 435 -4.22 -27.41 -5.88
C SER A 435 -2.93 -27.55 -5.11
N VAL A 436 -2.86 -26.81 -4.02
CA VAL A 436 -1.66 -26.66 -3.19
C VAL A 436 -2.03 -26.70 -1.71
N ALA A 437 -1.11 -27.16 -0.90
CA ALA A 437 -1.22 -27.10 0.55
C ALA A 437 0.15 -26.94 1.17
N PHE A 438 0.24 -26.23 2.28
CA PHE A 438 1.50 -26.05 2.99
C PHE A 438 1.26 -25.63 4.44
N GLY A 439 2.23 -25.93 5.29
CA GLY A 439 2.32 -25.48 6.67
C GLY A 439 3.13 -24.21 6.82
N ARG A 440 2.95 -23.55 7.96
CA ARG A 440 3.84 -22.53 8.51
C ARG A 440 4.43 -23.11 9.80
N GLY A 441 5.62 -23.70 9.68
CA GLY A 441 6.25 -24.49 10.74
C GLY A 441 5.31 -25.55 11.30
N ASN A 442 5.09 -25.50 12.62
CA ASN A 442 4.12 -26.33 13.34
C ASN A 442 2.90 -25.54 13.86
N LYS A 443 2.69 -24.32 13.36
CA LYS A 443 1.71 -23.36 13.90
C LYS A 443 0.41 -23.31 13.10
N ALA A 444 0.52 -23.36 11.77
CA ALA A 444 -0.63 -23.18 10.90
C ALA A 444 -0.50 -24.04 9.63
N PHE A 445 -1.61 -24.40 9.00
CA PHE A 445 -1.63 -25.17 7.76
C PHE A 445 -2.81 -24.73 6.88
N ILE A 446 -2.55 -24.57 5.59
CA ILE A 446 -3.57 -24.16 4.60
C ILE A 446 -3.60 -25.16 3.45
N ALA A 447 -4.80 -25.40 2.91
CA ALA A 447 -5.01 -26.11 1.64
C ALA A 447 -5.91 -25.26 0.73
N ILE A 448 -5.54 -25.13 -0.54
CA ILE A 448 -6.24 -24.35 -1.55
C ILE A 448 -6.47 -25.25 -2.75
N ASN A 449 -7.73 -25.46 -3.12
CA ASN A 449 -8.12 -26.12 -4.36
C ASN A 449 -8.74 -25.11 -5.33
N ASN A 450 -8.01 -24.78 -6.39
CA ASN A 450 -8.49 -24.00 -7.53
C ASN A 450 -8.60 -24.86 -8.81
N ASP A 451 -8.52 -26.18 -8.70
CA ASP A 451 -8.95 -27.10 -9.75
C ASP A 451 -10.49 -27.17 -9.84
N VAL A 452 -10.98 -27.82 -10.89
CA VAL A 452 -12.42 -28.08 -11.06
C VAL A 452 -12.86 -29.29 -10.24
N GLN A 453 -11.96 -30.26 -10.04
CA GLN A 453 -12.25 -31.50 -9.34
C GLN A 453 -12.00 -31.37 -7.83
N PRO A 454 -12.82 -32.03 -6.99
CA PRO A 454 -12.56 -32.12 -5.57
C PRO A 454 -11.26 -32.89 -5.30
N ILE A 455 -10.66 -32.65 -4.14
CA ILE A 455 -9.46 -33.35 -3.68
C ILE A 455 -9.76 -34.01 -2.35
N ASP A 456 -9.41 -35.30 -2.28
CA ASP A 456 -9.34 -36.08 -1.06
C ASP A 456 -7.91 -36.58 -0.92
N ALA A 457 -7.17 -36.00 0.05
CA ALA A 457 -5.75 -36.28 0.25
C ALA A 457 -5.40 -36.27 1.74
N LYS A 458 -4.57 -37.23 2.15
CA LYS A 458 -3.95 -37.26 3.48
C LYS A 458 -2.60 -36.58 3.42
N LEU A 459 -2.48 -35.42 4.06
CA LEU A 459 -1.29 -34.57 3.98
C LEU A 459 -0.58 -34.49 5.33
N LYS A 460 0.75 -34.39 5.29
CA LYS A 460 1.55 -34.10 6.49
C LYS A 460 1.41 -32.61 6.80
N THR A 461 0.67 -32.26 7.86
CA THR A 461 0.44 -30.84 8.19
C THR A 461 1.61 -30.20 8.95
N GLY A 462 2.31 -30.98 9.77
CA GLY A 462 3.32 -30.48 10.71
C GLY A 462 2.74 -29.94 12.02
N LEU A 463 1.41 -29.90 12.14
CA LEU A 463 0.71 -29.48 13.36
C LEU A 463 0.73 -30.58 14.43
N PRO A 464 0.63 -30.23 15.72
CA PRO A 464 0.36 -31.18 16.78
C PRO A 464 -0.93 -31.98 16.53
N ALA A 465 -0.99 -33.22 17.01
CA ALA A 465 -2.18 -34.04 16.89
C ALA A 465 -3.36 -33.40 17.64
N GLY A 466 -4.53 -33.37 17.01
CA GLY A 466 -5.73 -32.77 17.59
C GLY A 466 -6.82 -32.56 16.55
N ASN A 467 -7.96 -32.05 17.01
CA ASN A 467 -9.06 -31.63 16.15
C ASN A 467 -8.93 -30.14 15.87
N TYR A 468 -8.97 -29.76 14.60
CA TYR A 468 -8.88 -28.36 14.15
C TYR A 468 -10.16 -27.99 13.43
N CYS A 469 -10.64 -26.77 13.67
CA CYS A 469 -11.75 -26.20 12.89
C CYS A 469 -11.19 -25.55 11.63
N ASP A 470 -11.90 -25.70 10.51
CA ASP A 470 -11.66 -24.85 9.34
C ASP A 470 -12.15 -23.43 9.66
N ILE A 471 -11.28 -22.44 9.47
CA ILE A 471 -11.55 -21.03 9.77
C ILE A 471 -12.04 -20.26 8.54
N ILE A 472 -12.15 -20.89 7.36
CA ILE A 472 -12.59 -20.26 6.11
C ILE A 472 -14.12 -20.16 6.01
#